data_AF-A0A5D4H0P0-F1
#
_entry.id   AF-A0A5D4H0P0-F1
#
_cell.length_a   1.000
_cell.length_b   1.000
_cell.length_c   1.000
_cell.angle_alpha   90.00
_cell.angle_beta   90.00
_cell.angle_gamma   90.00
#
_symmetry.space_group_name_H-M   'P 1'
#
loop_
_entity.id
_entity.type
_entity.pdbx_description
1 polymer ?
#
loop_
_entity_poly.entity_id
_entity_poly.type
_entity_poly.pdbx_seq_one_letter_code
_entity_poly.pdbx_strand_id
1 'polypeptide(L)' 'MHRSPLIFALVEDTLSRWRAYRQNMKARRIISDLPPQLRKDIGWPDALPDRTRRN' A
#
# COMPACT_ATOMS: atom_id res chain seq x y z
N MET A 1 -38.91 -0.92 -4.36
CA MET A 1 -37.52 -0.53 -4.72
C MET A 1 -36.54 -1.43 -3.98
N HIS A 2 -36.13 -2.54 -4.59
CA HIS A 2 -35.14 -3.45 -4.02
C HIS A 2 -33.75 -2.89 -4.36
N ARG A 3 -33.19 -2.03 -3.48
CA ARG A 3 -31.81 -1.57 -3.61
C ARG A 3 -30.91 -2.73 -3.23
N SER A 4 -30.34 -3.41 -4.23
CA SER A 4 -29.51 -4.61 -4.07
C SER A 4 -28.37 -4.37 -3.06
N PRO A 5 -28.48 -4.87 -1.81
CA PRO A 5 -27.51 -4.59 -0.74
C PRO A 5 -26.11 -5.14 -1.06
N LEU A 6 -26.04 -6.15 -1.92
CA LEU A 6 -24.80 -6.78 -2.38
C LEU A 6 -23.90 -5.85 -3.19
N ILE A 7 -24.48 -4.93 -4.00
CA ILE A 7 -23.69 -3.99 -4.81
C ILE A 7 -23.05 -2.94 -3.89
N PHE A 8 -23.79 -2.45 -2.91
CA PHE A 8 -23.27 -1.50 -1.93
C PHE A 8 -22.13 -2.11 -1.12
N ALA A 9 -22.30 -3.34 -0.60
CA ALA A 9 -21.25 -4.05 0.12
C ALA A 9 -19.99 -4.27 -0.75
N LEU A 10 -20.15 -4.62 -2.03
CA LEU A 10 -19.03 -4.81 -2.95
C LEU A 10 -18.25 -3.51 -3.21
N VAL A 11 -18.97 -2.39 -3.40
CA VAL A 11 -18.36 -1.08 -3.60
C VAL A 11 -17.63 -0.62 -2.35
N GLU A 12 -18.21 -0.82 -1.16
CA GLU A 12 -17.58 -0.48 0.11
C GLU A 12 -16.31 -1.30 0.37
N ASP A 13 -16.32 -2.61 0.11
CA ASP A 13 -15.13 -3.46 0.24
C ASP A 13 -14.04 -3.01 -0.74
N THR A 14 -14.42 -2.73 -1.99
CA THR A 14 -13.48 -2.27 -3.02
C THR A 14 -12.85 -0.93 -2.64
N LEU A 15 -13.64 0.03 -2.16
CA LEU A 15 -13.14 1.33 -1.69
C LEU A 15 -12.23 1.17 -0.47
N SER A 16 -12.58 0.28 0.45
CA SER A 16 -11.77 -0.01 1.64
C SER A 16 -10.43 -0.61 1.27
N ARG A 17 -10.40 -1.59 0.37
CA ARG A 17 -9.17 -2.17 -0.17
C ARG A 17 -8.31 -1.13 -0.87
N TRP A 18 -8.91 -0.26 -1.68
CA TRP A 18 -8.18 0.78 -2.39
C TRP A 18 -7.58 1.83 -1.44
N ARG A 19 -8.31 2.23 -0.39
CA ARG A 19 -7.79 3.11 0.66
C ARG A 19 -6.64 2.45 1.40
N ALA A 20 -6.78 1.19 1.79
CA ALA A 20 -5.73 0.42 2.45
C ALA A 20 -4.48 0.32 1.57
N TYR A 21 -4.65 0.07 0.27
CA TYR A 21 -3.55 0.04 -0.70
C TYR A 21 -2.84 1.40 -0.79
N ARG A 22 -3.59 2.49 -0.91
CA ARG A 22 -3.01 3.85 -0.95
C ARG A 22 -2.27 4.21 0.34
N GLN A 23 -2.83 3.88 1.50
CA GLN A 23 -2.15 4.12 2.78
C GLN A 23 -0.86 3.32 2.90
N ASN A 24 -0.86 2.05 2.47
CA ASN A 24 0.35 1.23 2.42
C ASN A 24 1.41 1.82 1.48
N MET A 25 1.01 2.32 0.30
CA MET A 25 1.94 2.98 -0.63
C MET A 25 2.52 4.26 -0.03
N LYS A 26 1.71 5.08 0.62
CA LYS A 26 2.17 6.30 1.31
C LYS A 26 3.14 5.96 2.45
N ALA A 27 2.81 4.97 3.27
CA ALA A 27 3.68 4.51 4.35
C ALA A 27 5.02 4.00 3.82
N ARG A 28 5.00 3.15 2.77
CA ARG A 28 6.21 2.67 2.11
C ARG A 28 7.09 3.81 1.59
N ARG A 29 6.48 4.85 1.00
CA ARG A 29 7.21 6.02 0.51
C ARG A 29 7.85 6.84 1.65
N ILE A 30 7.10 7.10 2.72
CA ILE A 30 7.63 7.81 3.89
C ILE A 30 8.81 7.04 4.48
N ILE A 31 8.66 5.72 4.63
CA ILE A 31 9.71 4.88 5.20
C ILE A 31 10.92 4.77 4.26
N SER A 32 10.71 4.74 2.93
CA SER A 32 11.83 4.75 1.98
C SER A 32 12.62 6.07 2.02
N ASP A 33 11.94 7.18 2.32
CA ASP A 33 12.56 8.50 2.43
C ASP A 33 13.29 8.71 3.78
N LEU A 34 13.15 7.77 4.74
CA LEU A 34 13.90 7.83 5.99
C LEU A 34 15.41 7.56 5.78
N PRO A 35 16.27 8.13 6.63
CA PRO A 35 17.69 7.81 6.68
C PRO A 35 17.96 6.30 6.82
N PRO A 36 19.04 5.76 6.21
CA PRO A 36 19.37 4.34 6.28
C PRO A 36 19.45 3.77 7.71
N GLN A 37 19.95 4.57 8.66
CA GLN A 37 20.05 4.17 10.07
C GLN A 37 18.66 3.90 10.67
N LEU A 38 17.71 4.82 10.46
CA LEU A 38 16.34 4.66 10.98
C LEU A 38 15.58 3.53 10.29
N ARG A 39 15.83 3.28 9.00
CA ARG A 39 15.25 2.14 8.28
C ARG A 39 15.75 0.81 8.85
N LYS A 40 17.04 0.73 9.19
CA LYS A 40 17.63 -0.45 9.84
C LYS A 40 17.03 -0.69 11.23
N ASP A 41 16.83 0.36 12.02
CA ASP A 41 16.28 0.26 13.38
C ASP A 41 14.86 -0.33 13.41
N ILE A 42 14.06 -0.04 12.37
CA ILE A 42 12.69 -0.58 12.23
C ILE A 42 12.65 -1.90 11.43
N GLY A 43 13.80 -2.45 11.04
CA GLY A 43 13.89 -3.68 10.24
C GLY A 43 13.32 -3.55 8.81
N TRP A 44 13.28 -2.34 8.26
CA TRP A 44 12.78 -2.11 6.91
C TRP A 44 13.80 -2.60 5.86
N PRO A 45 13.36 -3.25 4.77
CA PRO A 45 14.28 -3.86 3.81
C PRO A 45 15.21 -2.81 3.18
N ASP A 46 16.53 -3.04 3.31
CA ASP A 46 17.59 -2.10 2.89
C ASP A 46 17.74 -1.95 1.38
N ALA A 47 17.18 -2.86 0.58
CA ALA A 47 17.03 -2.69 -0.85
C ALA A 47 15.91 -3.62 -1.32
N LEU A 48 14.83 -3.05 -1.87
CA LEU A 48 14.06 -3.82 -2.84
C LEU A 48 15.02 -4.08 -4.01
N PRO A 49 15.30 -5.34 -4.40
CA PRO A 49 16.03 -5.59 -5.64
C PRO A 49 15.25 -4.87 -6.74
N ASP A 50 15.98 -4.10 -7.52
CA ASP A 50 15.53 -3.19 -8.56
C ASP A 50 14.61 -3.93 -9.56
N ARG A 51 13.31 -4.02 -9.22
CA ARG A 51 12.28 -4.49 -10.13
C ARG A 51 12.01 -3.32 -11.07
N THR A 52 12.85 -3.20 -12.10
CA THR A 52 12.49 -3.03 -13.53
C THR A 52 13.70 -2.47 -14.28
N ARG A 53 14.69 -3.32 -14.55
CA ARG A 53 15.49 -3.21 -15.79
C ARG A 53 15.22 -4.45 -16.61
N ARG A 54 14.00 -4.55 -17.16
CA ARG A 54 13.70 -5.48 -18.26
C ARG A 54 13.87 -4.70 -19.57
N ASN A 55 14.79 -5.20 -20.40
CA ASN A 55 14.91 -4.91 -21.82
C ASN A 55 13.57 -5.08 -22.55
#